data_AF-A0AAV7K306-F1
#
_entry.id   AF-A0AAV7K306-F1
#
_cell.length_a   1.000
_cell.length_b   1.000
_cell.length_c   1.000
_cell.angle_alpha   90.00
_cell.angle_beta   90.00
_cell.angle_gamma   90.00
#
_symmetry.space_group_name_H-M   'P 1'
#
loop_
_entity.id
_entity.type
_entity.pdbx_description
1 polymer ?
#
loop_
_entity_poly.entity_id
_entity_poly.type
_entity_poly.pdbx_seq_one_letter_code
_entity_poly.pdbx_strand_id
1 'polypeptide(L)'
;MDKLYVAQSLLRRRKLEECVEACSVLLEENPRDEAAWHLKLRALSEQLYVDETDAEEEGIAEVLMDDTAIAELPRPGTSLKKSLITTSGKAGSTPSIRPTSQSGRPLTGFLRPGSQSGRPTTVEETLLTPRSATTARPVTSASGRYVRLGTASMLTEPGGPFLDVSKLDLRKYAQKPALARVLFEYLYYHENDTKNSLELAALSTAAARYQDWWWKIQLGKCYLRLGMLREAEQQLRSSLKNLETVDCYLYLGKVYNRLDQPLSALKCYEQGLQRYPEEILLLVCSARIHEALNDSDKSISLYKQVLQLDNTNVESIASIATHHFYTDQPEIALRFYHRLLQMGVYNAEIYNNLALCSFYAQQYDMCMCCFQRAIDLSSNETAGDVWYNLGNVLVAMGELRLSHQCYKLALSSQPEHAEAYNNLAVLEWRRNKHEQAKSYLLESASLNPRTYEPHFNLALISDKIGDLQSSYKAVNKSIEAYPDHSDSKELLKAIQSHFRSF
;
A
#
# COMPACT_ATOMS: atom_id res chain seq x y z
N MET A 1 -42.38 8.50 -20.69
CA MET A 1 -41.34 9.24 -19.94
C MET A 1 -40.27 9.62 -20.93
N ASP A 2 -39.72 10.83 -20.84
CA ASP A 2 -38.62 11.26 -21.72
C ASP A 2 -37.39 10.37 -21.50
N LYS A 3 -36.83 9.82 -22.58
CA LYS A 3 -35.71 8.87 -22.55
C LYS A 3 -34.44 9.53 -21.99
N LEU A 4 -34.20 10.81 -22.30
CA LEU A 4 -33.04 11.55 -21.79
C LEU A 4 -33.13 11.76 -20.27
N TYR A 5 -34.33 12.07 -19.78
CA TYR A 5 -34.59 12.20 -18.34
C TYR A 5 -34.37 10.88 -17.60
N VAL A 6 -34.82 9.76 -18.19
CA VAL A 6 -34.58 8.42 -17.63
C VAL A 6 -33.07 8.16 -17.52
N ALA A 7 -32.31 8.40 -18.58
CA ALA A 7 -30.85 8.23 -18.57
C ALA A 7 -30.19 9.11 -17.48
N GLN A 8 -30.56 10.38 -17.37
CA GLN A 8 -30.04 11.26 -16.31
C GLN A 8 -30.40 10.77 -14.90
N SER A 9 -31.61 10.22 -14.71
CA SER A 9 -32.01 9.63 -13.44
C SER A 9 -31.23 8.36 -13.12
N LEU A 10 -30.87 7.55 -14.12
CA LEU A 10 -30.07 6.34 -13.93
C LEU A 10 -28.65 6.69 -13.49
N LEU A 11 -28.02 7.67 -14.15
CA LEU A 11 -26.71 8.21 -13.76
C LEU A 11 -26.73 8.70 -12.31
N ARG A 12 -27.75 9.48 -11.92
CA ARG A 12 -27.89 9.97 -10.54
C ARG A 12 -27.99 8.85 -9.51
N ARG A 13 -28.59 7.70 -9.87
CA ARG A 13 -28.74 6.52 -9.00
C ARG A 13 -27.53 5.58 -9.06
N ARG A 14 -26.46 5.95 -9.77
CA ARG A 14 -25.29 5.10 -10.03
C ARG A 14 -25.60 3.77 -10.73
N LYS A 15 -26.68 3.74 -11.53
CA LYS A 15 -26.99 2.62 -12.44
C LYS A 15 -26.30 2.88 -13.77
N LEU A 16 -24.97 2.75 -13.77
CA LEU A 16 -24.12 3.25 -14.85
C LEU A 16 -24.29 2.44 -16.15
N GLU A 17 -24.36 1.11 -16.06
CA GLU A 17 -24.57 0.22 -17.23
C GLU A 17 -25.89 0.52 -17.95
N GLU A 18 -27.00 0.52 -17.21
CA GLU A 18 -28.34 0.87 -17.73
C GLU A 18 -28.37 2.28 -18.36
N CYS A 19 -27.59 3.22 -17.81
CA CYS A 19 -27.46 4.57 -18.35
C CYS A 19 -26.71 4.57 -19.70
N VAL A 20 -25.63 3.80 -19.82
CA VAL A 20 -24.85 3.68 -21.07
C VAL A 20 -25.72 3.11 -22.19
N GLU A 21 -26.49 2.05 -21.90
CA GLU A 21 -27.43 1.44 -22.85
C GLU A 21 -28.55 2.40 -23.26
N ALA A 22 -29.14 3.13 -22.30
CA ALA A 22 -30.16 4.13 -22.62
C ALA A 22 -29.61 5.26 -23.50
N CYS A 23 -28.36 5.67 -23.28
CA CYS A 23 -27.70 6.69 -24.09
C CYS A 23 -27.29 6.15 -25.48
N SER A 24 -26.91 4.88 -25.62
CA SER A 24 -26.59 4.31 -26.93
C SER A 24 -27.83 4.27 -27.82
N VAL A 25 -28.98 3.86 -27.29
CA VAL A 25 -30.26 3.90 -28.01
C VAL A 25 -30.61 5.33 -28.45
N LEU A 26 -30.40 6.32 -27.58
CA LEU A 26 -30.62 7.74 -27.93
C LEU A 26 -29.70 8.24 -29.04
N LEU A 27 -28.42 7.82 -29.04
CA LEU A 27 -27.44 8.22 -30.06
C LEU A 27 -27.67 7.51 -31.40
N GLU A 28 -28.19 6.27 -31.38
CA GLU A 28 -28.64 5.57 -32.58
C GLU A 28 -29.85 6.26 -33.22
N GLU A 29 -30.80 6.73 -32.41
CA GLU A 29 -31.95 7.51 -32.86
C GLU A 29 -31.55 8.90 -33.37
N ASN A 30 -30.67 9.59 -32.65
CA ASN A 30 -30.21 10.94 -32.93
C ASN A 30 -28.68 11.08 -32.78
N PRO A 31 -27.90 10.90 -33.88
CA PRO A 31 -26.44 10.96 -33.82
C PRO A 31 -25.82 12.31 -33.46
N ARG A 32 -26.62 13.39 -33.40
CA ARG A 32 -26.16 14.76 -33.13
C ARG A 32 -26.50 15.26 -31.72
N ASP A 33 -27.07 14.41 -30.88
CA ASP A 33 -27.45 14.80 -29.52
C ASP A 33 -26.22 14.90 -28.60
N GLU A 34 -25.75 16.14 -28.38
CA GLU A 34 -24.61 16.41 -27.49
C GLU A 34 -24.91 16.06 -26.02
N ALA A 35 -26.18 16.08 -25.59
CA ALA A 35 -26.56 15.80 -24.21
C ALA A 35 -26.49 14.30 -23.90
N ALA A 36 -27.03 13.46 -24.79
CA ALA A 36 -26.88 12.01 -24.70
C ALA A 36 -25.40 11.58 -24.76
N TRP A 37 -24.61 12.26 -25.61
CA TRP A 37 -23.17 12.04 -25.72
C TRP A 37 -22.43 12.37 -24.42
N HIS A 38 -22.71 13.54 -23.84
CA HIS A 38 -22.15 13.96 -22.55
C HIS A 38 -22.52 12.99 -21.41
N LEU A 39 -23.78 12.54 -21.35
CA LEU A 39 -24.21 11.58 -20.33
C LEU A 39 -23.52 10.22 -20.50
N LYS A 40 -23.38 9.71 -21.73
CA LYS A 40 -22.65 8.46 -21.99
C LYS A 40 -21.19 8.56 -21.56
N LEU A 41 -20.48 9.64 -21.91
CA LEU A 41 -19.08 9.83 -21.49
C LEU A 41 -18.93 9.85 -19.97
N ARG A 42 -19.84 10.54 -19.30
CA ARG A 42 -19.82 10.63 -17.85
C ARG A 42 -20.09 9.27 -17.20
N ALA A 43 -21.05 8.50 -17.72
CA ALA A 43 -21.33 7.16 -17.21
C ALA A 43 -20.12 6.22 -17.39
N LEU A 44 -19.48 6.23 -18.57
CA LEU A 44 -18.30 5.42 -18.86
C LEU A 44 -17.09 5.81 -18.01
N SER A 45 -16.85 7.10 -17.79
CA SER A 45 -15.76 7.55 -16.92
C SER A 45 -16.02 7.26 -15.44
N GLU A 46 -17.27 7.42 -14.96
CA GLU A 46 -17.64 7.10 -13.58
C GLU A 46 -17.57 5.58 -13.27
N GLN A 47 -17.73 4.70 -14.27
CA GLN A 47 -17.58 3.24 -14.09
C GLN A 47 -16.14 2.85 -13.70
N LEU A 48 -15.16 3.52 -14.29
CA LEU A 48 -13.73 3.24 -14.09
C LEU A 48 -13.03 4.28 -13.20
N TYR A 49 -13.79 5.22 -12.64
CA TYR A 49 -13.24 6.30 -11.84
C TYR A 49 -12.58 5.74 -10.58
N VAL A 50 -11.31 6.09 -10.39
CA VAL A 50 -10.54 5.78 -9.19
C VAL A 50 -9.85 7.07 -8.74
N ASP A 51 -10.02 7.43 -7.48
CA ASP A 51 -9.33 8.60 -6.94
C ASP A 51 -7.81 8.36 -6.92
N GLU A 52 -7.07 9.33 -7.44
CA GLU A 52 -5.61 9.26 -7.57
C GLU A 52 -4.87 9.80 -6.35
N THR A 53 -5.56 10.42 -5.40
CA THR A 53 -4.96 10.89 -4.15
C THR A 53 -4.30 9.73 -3.40
N ASP A 54 -5.00 8.59 -3.29
CA ASP A 54 -4.54 7.38 -2.60
C ASP A 54 -3.94 6.32 -3.53
N ALA A 55 -4.20 6.41 -4.84
CA ALA A 55 -3.70 5.47 -5.82
C ALA A 55 -2.39 5.95 -6.45
N GLU A 56 -1.29 5.67 -5.76
CA GLU A 56 0.06 5.83 -6.26
C GLU A 56 0.70 4.46 -6.46
N GLU A 57 1.12 4.13 -7.68
CA GLU A 57 1.86 2.90 -7.94
C GLU A 57 3.19 3.33 -8.54
N GLU A 58 4.30 3.00 -7.89
CA GLU A 58 5.65 3.20 -8.45
C GLU A 58 6.12 1.88 -9.05
N GLY A 59 6.43 1.88 -10.35
CA GLY A 59 7.01 0.73 -11.04
C GLY A 59 8.53 0.61 -10.83
N ILE A 60 9.13 -0.48 -11.28
CA ILE A 60 10.59 -0.73 -11.14
C ILE A 60 11.41 0.41 -11.75
N ALA A 61 11.03 0.89 -12.93
CA ALA A 61 11.73 1.97 -13.63
C ALA A 61 11.69 3.28 -12.84
N GLU A 62 10.53 3.67 -12.31
CA GLU A 62 10.38 4.91 -11.52
C GLU A 62 11.14 4.82 -10.19
N VAL A 63 11.26 3.63 -9.61
CA VAL A 63 11.96 3.46 -8.32
C VAL A 63 13.49 3.47 -8.47
N LEU A 64 14.02 2.87 -9.54
CA LEU A 64 15.45 2.64 -9.73
C LEU A 64 16.13 3.56 -10.76
N MET A 65 15.41 4.01 -11.78
CA MET A 65 15.99 4.76 -12.90
C MET A 65 15.67 6.27 -12.82
N ASP A 66 14.58 6.65 -12.15
CA ASP A 66 14.21 8.06 -11.98
C ASP A 66 14.80 8.63 -10.69
N ASP A 67 15.98 9.26 -10.82
CA ASP A 67 16.61 9.99 -9.73
C ASP A 67 16.04 11.42 -9.60
N THR A 68 14.94 11.52 -8.86
CA THR A 68 14.22 12.79 -8.60
C THR A 68 14.68 13.50 -7.33
N ALA A 69 15.41 12.80 -6.45
CA ALA A 69 15.84 13.32 -5.15
C ALA A 69 17.08 14.20 -5.31
N ILE A 70 17.07 15.39 -4.68
CA ILE A 70 18.20 16.34 -4.75
C ILE A 70 19.40 15.85 -3.94
N ALA A 71 19.14 15.23 -2.78
CA ALA A 71 20.18 14.80 -1.86
C ALA A 71 20.39 13.28 -1.94
N GLU A 72 21.61 12.85 -2.25
CA GLU A 72 21.99 11.42 -2.26
C GLU A 72 22.16 10.86 -0.83
N LEU A 73 22.70 11.70 0.06
CA LEU A 73 22.94 11.39 1.48
C LEU A 73 22.23 12.43 2.37
N PRO A 74 20.88 12.41 2.41
CA PRO A 74 20.11 13.29 3.28
C PRO A 74 20.39 13.00 4.75
N ARG A 75 20.17 14.01 5.60
CA ARG A 75 20.26 13.84 7.05
C ARG A 75 19.25 12.76 7.49
N PRO A 76 19.60 11.88 8.45
CA PRO A 76 18.66 10.89 8.93
C PRO A 76 17.38 11.52 9.49
N GLY A 77 16.23 10.96 9.12
CA GLY A 77 14.90 11.49 9.47
C GLY A 77 14.37 12.61 8.57
N THR A 78 15.10 13.02 7.52
CA THR A 78 14.63 14.03 6.55
C THR A 78 14.29 13.47 5.18
N SER A 79 14.36 12.16 4.98
CA SER A 79 14.12 11.44 3.73
C SER A 79 13.34 10.16 4.01
N LEU A 80 12.48 9.78 3.06
CA LEU A 80 11.70 8.54 3.09
C LEU A 80 12.53 7.34 2.60
N LYS A 81 13.54 7.56 1.74
CA LYS A 81 14.37 6.48 1.18
C LYS A 81 15.24 5.79 2.24
N LYS A 82 15.80 6.57 3.19
CA LYS A 82 16.64 6.08 4.29
C LYS A 82 15.96 6.34 5.63
N SER A 83 14.80 5.73 5.84
CA SER A 83 14.28 5.60 7.20
C SER A 83 15.20 4.65 7.96
N LEU A 84 15.89 5.19 8.97
CA LEU A 84 16.89 4.47 9.78
C LEU A 84 16.33 3.15 10.32
N ILE A 85 17.08 2.07 10.10
CA ILE A 85 17.16 0.93 11.03
C ILE A 85 18.21 1.24 12.11
N THR A 86 19.03 2.29 11.96
CA THR A 86 20.24 2.50 12.75
C THR A 86 20.33 3.89 13.37
N THR A 87 19.66 4.15 14.49
CA THR A 87 20.25 4.94 15.61
C THR A 87 19.27 5.07 16.78
N SER A 88 19.64 4.45 17.90
CA SER A 88 19.46 4.91 19.27
C SER A 88 18.05 5.31 19.73
N GLY A 89 17.35 4.34 20.34
CA GLY A 89 16.70 4.56 21.64
C GLY A 89 15.38 5.34 21.67
N LYS A 90 14.61 5.41 20.58
CA LYS A 90 13.26 6.00 20.62
C LYS A 90 12.19 5.14 19.97
N ALA A 91 11.30 4.61 20.81
CA ALA A 91 9.86 4.42 20.64
C ALA A 91 9.31 3.74 19.36
N GLY A 92 10.10 2.87 18.72
CA GLY A 92 9.59 1.91 17.75
C GLY A 92 9.62 0.50 18.33
N SER A 93 8.59 -0.31 18.09
CA SER A 93 8.63 -1.76 18.35
C SER A 93 9.80 -2.38 17.57
N THR A 94 10.70 -3.09 18.25
CA THR A 94 11.83 -3.76 17.62
C THR A 94 11.36 -4.89 16.70
N PRO A 95 12.17 -5.32 15.72
CA PRO A 95 11.85 -6.48 14.88
C PRO A 95 11.52 -7.76 15.67
N SER A 96 12.05 -7.87 16.90
CA SER A 96 11.73 -8.98 17.82
C SER A 96 10.30 -9.00 18.32
N ILE A 97 9.59 -7.86 18.28
CA ILE A 97 8.21 -7.73 18.76
C ILE A 97 7.25 -7.55 17.58
N ARG A 98 7.60 -6.70 16.62
CA ARG A 98 6.78 -6.40 15.45
C ARG A 98 7.41 -7.01 14.19
N PRO A 99 6.69 -7.89 13.47
CA PRO A 99 7.15 -8.43 12.21
C PRO A 99 7.52 -7.34 11.22
N THR A 100 8.58 -7.58 10.45
CA THR A 100 9.05 -6.70 9.40
C THR A 100 8.71 -7.25 8.03
N SER A 101 8.32 -6.38 7.10
CA SER A 101 8.23 -6.71 5.69
C SER A 101 9.60 -7.11 5.13
N GLN A 102 9.59 -7.69 3.92
CA GLN A 102 10.78 -8.05 3.14
C GLN A 102 11.79 -6.91 2.94
N SER A 103 11.36 -5.67 3.11
CA SER A 103 12.14 -4.44 3.02
C SER A 103 12.74 -3.98 4.35
N GLY A 104 12.48 -4.68 5.46
CA GLY A 104 12.96 -4.35 6.80
C GLY A 104 12.13 -3.29 7.55
N ARG A 105 11.03 -2.79 6.96
CA ARG A 105 10.09 -1.91 7.67
C ARG A 105 9.10 -2.71 8.50
N PRO A 106 8.65 -2.19 9.66
CA PRO A 106 7.61 -2.85 10.43
C PRO A 106 6.29 -2.92 9.66
N LEU A 107 5.55 -4.02 9.80
CA LEU A 107 4.28 -4.23 9.12
C LEU A 107 3.23 -3.18 9.54
N THR A 108 2.61 -2.49 8.58
CA THR A 108 1.59 -1.46 8.83
C THR A 108 0.21 -2.06 9.17
N GLY A 109 -0.64 -1.30 9.86
CA GLY A 109 -2.01 -1.72 10.17
C GLY A 109 -3.02 -1.51 9.05
N PHE A 110 -2.66 -0.76 8.00
CA PHE A 110 -3.55 -0.52 6.85
C PHE A 110 -2.75 -0.53 5.54
N LEU A 111 -3.06 -1.50 4.66
CA LEU A 111 -2.48 -1.62 3.33
C LEU A 111 -3.21 -0.71 2.34
N ARG A 112 -2.45 0.01 1.51
CA ARG A 112 -2.98 0.96 0.53
C ARG A 112 -2.34 0.66 -0.82
N PRO A 113 -2.98 1.00 -1.95
CA PRO A 113 -2.34 0.86 -3.26
C PRO A 113 -0.96 1.55 -3.31
N GLY A 114 -0.81 2.72 -2.68
CA GLY A 114 0.46 3.45 -2.58
C GLY A 114 1.35 3.14 -1.38
N SER A 115 1.09 2.09 -0.60
CA SER A 115 2.00 1.72 0.49
C SER A 115 3.28 1.13 -0.08
N GLN A 116 4.40 1.82 0.15
CA GLN A 116 5.75 1.38 -0.17
C GLN A 116 6.45 0.94 1.12
N SER A 117 6.68 -0.37 1.26
CA SER A 117 7.34 -0.94 2.44
C SER A 117 8.86 -0.75 2.40
N GLY A 118 9.44 -0.45 1.23
CA GLY A 118 10.83 -0.06 1.06
C GLY A 118 11.21 0.00 -0.40
N ARG A 119 12.42 0.45 -0.70
CA ARG A 119 12.92 0.56 -2.07
C ARG A 119 14.00 -0.50 -2.33
N PRO A 120 13.87 -1.28 -3.39
CA PRO A 120 14.93 -2.18 -3.83
C PRO A 120 16.14 -1.36 -4.29
N THR A 121 17.34 -1.96 -4.25
CA THR A 121 18.58 -1.25 -4.62
C THR A 121 18.99 -1.52 -6.05
N THR A 122 18.70 -2.71 -6.57
CA THR A 122 19.11 -3.13 -7.91
C THR A 122 17.95 -3.80 -8.64
N VAL A 123 18.00 -3.76 -9.97
CA VAL A 123 17.00 -4.44 -10.81
C VAL A 123 17.04 -5.95 -10.58
N GLU A 124 18.24 -6.54 -10.42
CA GLU A 124 18.37 -7.96 -10.15
C GLU A 124 17.68 -8.36 -8.83
N GLU A 125 17.92 -7.61 -7.74
CA GLU A 125 17.24 -7.82 -6.46
C GLU A 125 15.71 -7.75 -6.65
N THR A 126 15.19 -6.77 -7.40
CA THR A 126 13.73 -6.68 -7.65
C THR A 126 13.14 -7.87 -8.36
N LEU A 127 13.85 -8.40 -9.36
CA LEU A 127 13.36 -9.50 -10.19
C LEU A 127 13.43 -10.84 -9.45
N LEU A 128 14.35 -10.96 -8.51
CA LEU A 128 14.51 -12.16 -7.68
C LEU A 128 13.60 -12.15 -6.44
N THR A 129 13.14 -10.98 -5.99
CA THR A 129 12.17 -10.87 -4.89
C THR A 129 10.73 -11.13 -5.33
N PRO A 130 9.85 -11.62 -4.43
CA PRO A 130 8.41 -11.73 -4.71
C PRO A 130 7.82 -10.41 -5.21
N ARG A 131 6.93 -10.48 -6.20
CA ARG A 131 6.39 -9.29 -6.90
C ARG A 131 5.57 -8.36 -6.00
N SER A 132 5.13 -8.79 -4.82
CA SER A 132 4.38 -7.98 -3.85
C SER A 132 5.20 -7.63 -2.60
N ALA A 133 6.53 -7.82 -2.62
CA ALA A 133 7.37 -7.58 -1.45
C ALA A 133 7.43 -6.10 -1.04
N THR A 134 7.49 -5.19 -2.01
CA THR A 134 7.66 -3.74 -1.78
C THR A 134 6.35 -2.95 -1.89
N THR A 135 5.41 -3.42 -2.69
CA THR A 135 4.13 -2.78 -3.02
C THR A 135 2.94 -3.66 -2.65
N ALA A 136 1.80 -3.04 -2.37
CA ALA A 136 0.55 -3.77 -2.07
C ALA A 136 0.01 -4.58 -3.26
N ARG A 137 0.43 -4.26 -4.48
CA ARG A 137 0.07 -4.95 -5.72
C ARG A 137 1.32 -5.48 -6.42
N PRO A 138 1.21 -6.51 -7.28
CA PRO A 138 2.35 -7.01 -8.04
C PRO A 138 3.06 -5.89 -8.82
N VAL A 139 4.34 -5.69 -8.56
CA VAL A 139 5.16 -4.67 -9.22
C VAL A 139 5.22 -4.92 -10.73
N THR A 140 5.09 -3.84 -11.50
CA THR A 140 5.25 -3.81 -12.96
C THR A 140 6.52 -3.03 -13.37
N SER A 141 7.00 -3.23 -14.60
CA SER A 141 8.21 -2.56 -15.11
C SER A 141 8.10 -1.03 -15.10
N ALA A 142 6.97 -0.51 -15.57
CA ALA A 142 6.51 0.86 -15.37
C ALA A 142 5.16 0.81 -14.66
N SER A 143 4.76 1.86 -13.93
CA SER A 143 3.48 1.90 -13.21
C SER A 143 2.34 1.35 -14.07
N GLY A 144 1.59 0.38 -13.56
CA GLY A 144 0.64 -0.45 -14.33
C GLY A 144 -0.44 0.34 -15.06
N ARG A 145 -0.63 1.62 -14.71
CA ARG A 145 -1.52 2.57 -15.38
C ARG A 145 -1.01 3.11 -16.72
N TYR A 146 0.27 2.92 -17.07
CA TYR A 146 0.81 3.31 -18.39
C TYR A 146 0.60 2.24 -19.45
N VAL A 147 0.47 0.99 -19.01
CA VAL A 147 0.15 -0.10 -19.91
C VAL A 147 -1.33 0.06 -20.20
N ARG A 148 -1.62 0.59 -21.39
CA ARG A 148 -2.92 0.40 -22.03
C ARG A 148 -3.20 -1.09 -21.85
N LEU A 149 -4.10 -1.47 -20.94
CA LEU A 149 -4.49 -2.85 -20.79
C LEU A 149 -4.85 -3.27 -22.20
N GLY A 150 -4.02 -4.11 -22.83
CA GLY A 150 -4.17 -4.56 -24.22
C GLY A 150 -5.41 -5.44 -24.42
N THR A 151 -6.36 -5.30 -23.50
CA THR A 151 -7.60 -6.00 -23.27
C THR A 151 -8.75 -5.03 -23.01
N ALA A 152 -8.60 -3.72 -23.25
CA ALA A 152 -9.78 -2.87 -23.53
C ALA A 152 -10.50 -3.32 -24.83
N SER A 153 -9.87 -4.18 -25.62
CA SER A 153 -10.48 -4.99 -26.67
C SER A 153 -11.34 -6.16 -26.17
N MET A 154 -11.45 -6.42 -24.86
CA MET A 154 -12.33 -7.45 -24.28
C MET A 154 -13.62 -6.89 -23.69
N LEU A 155 -13.67 -5.59 -23.35
CA LEU A 155 -14.92 -4.85 -23.21
C LEU A 155 -15.32 -4.33 -24.59
N THR A 156 -15.51 -5.25 -25.53
CA THR A 156 -16.24 -4.92 -26.75
C THR A 156 -17.68 -4.68 -26.34
N GLU A 157 -18.06 -3.41 -26.15
CA GLU A 157 -19.41 -3.02 -26.53
C GLU A 157 -19.66 -3.61 -27.93
N PRO A 158 -20.83 -4.20 -28.21
CA PRO A 158 -21.09 -4.85 -29.50
C PRO A 158 -20.87 -3.94 -30.73
N GLY A 159 -20.68 -2.63 -30.53
CA GLY A 159 -20.36 -1.61 -31.54
C GLY A 159 -18.92 -1.08 -31.60
N GLY A 160 -17.96 -1.62 -30.82
CA GLY A 160 -16.57 -1.12 -30.81
C GLY A 160 -16.32 0.04 -29.82
N PRO A 161 -15.13 0.69 -29.85
CA PRO A 161 -14.82 1.78 -28.93
C PRO A 161 -15.76 2.98 -29.15
N PHE A 162 -16.23 3.59 -28.07
CA PHE A 162 -17.19 4.69 -28.15
C PHE A 162 -16.63 5.91 -28.91
N LEU A 163 -15.34 6.23 -28.72
CA LEU A 163 -14.68 7.33 -29.40
C LEU A 163 -13.31 6.93 -29.95
N ASP A 164 -13.10 7.27 -31.22
CA ASP A 164 -11.77 7.25 -31.83
C ASP A 164 -11.03 8.55 -31.48
N VAL A 165 -10.13 8.49 -30.50
CA VAL A 165 -9.36 9.65 -30.02
C VAL A 165 -8.56 10.33 -31.14
N SER A 166 -8.06 9.58 -32.12
CA SER A 166 -7.28 10.11 -33.25
C SER A 166 -8.07 10.97 -34.24
N LYS A 167 -9.40 10.80 -34.29
CA LYS A 167 -10.29 11.56 -35.19
C LYS A 167 -10.84 12.83 -34.55
N LEU A 168 -10.51 13.07 -33.28
CA LEU A 168 -11.18 14.04 -32.43
C LEU A 168 -10.40 15.36 -32.40
N ASP A 169 -11.00 16.45 -32.91
CA ASP A 169 -10.38 17.77 -32.89
C ASP A 169 -10.49 18.43 -31.50
N LEU A 170 -9.48 18.20 -30.66
CA LEU A 170 -9.45 18.70 -29.27
C LEU A 170 -9.61 20.23 -29.16
N ARG A 171 -9.12 20.99 -30.15
CA ARG A 171 -9.26 22.45 -30.20
C ARG A 171 -10.71 22.92 -30.23
N LYS A 172 -11.59 22.19 -30.92
CA LYS A 172 -13.02 22.53 -31.02
C LYS A 172 -13.71 22.27 -29.68
N TYR A 173 -13.38 21.16 -29.03
CA TYR A 173 -13.97 20.79 -27.76
C TYR A 173 -13.46 21.66 -26.60
N ALA A 174 -12.20 22.09 -26.64
CA ALA A 174 -11.63 23.00 -25.64
C ALA A 174 -12.37 24.34 -25.51
N GLN A 175 -13.01 24.81 -26.59
CA GLN A 175 -13.84 26.03 -26.56
C GLN A 175 -15.16 25.84 -25.80
N LYS A 176 -15.64 24.60 -25.66
CA LYS A 176 -16.89 24.25 -24.96
C LYS A 176 -16.57 23.67 -23.57
N PRO A 177 -16.58 24.48 -22.50
CA PRO A 177 -16.07 24.05 -21.19
C PRO A 177 -16.83 22.86 -20.58
N ALA A 178 -18.16 22.82 -20.72
CA ALA A 178 -18.98 21.73 -20.16
C ALA A 178 -18.60 20.37 -20.75
N LEU A 179 -18.37 20.33 -22.06
CA LEU A 179 -18.03 19.12 -22.78
C LEU A 179 -16.54 18.78 -22.64
N ALA A 180 -15.66 19.78 -22.63
CA ALA A 180 -14.23 19.60 -22.40
C ALA A 180 -13.92 18.89 -21.07
N ARG A 181 -14.63 19.24 -19.99
CA ARG A 181 -14.42 18.62 -18.67
C ARG A 181 -14.71 17.12 -18.68
N VAL A 182 -15.87 16.74 -19.21
CA VAL A 182 -16.27 15.32 -19.26
C VAL A 182 -15.42 14.54 -20.27
N LEU A 183 -15.07 15.16 -21.40
CA LEU A 183 -14.15 14.55 -22.36
C LEU A 183 -12.76 14.33 -21.74
N PHE A 184 -12.26 15.28 -20.95
CA PHE A 184 -11.02 15.12 -20.20
C PHE A 184 -11.11 13.94 -19.23
N GLU A 185 -12.18 13.86 -18.42
CA GLU A 185 -12.40 12.75 -17.48
C GLU A 185 -12.46 11.39 -18.20
N TYR A 186 -13.11 11.32 -19.36
CA TYR A 186 -13.13 10.12 -20.19
C TYR A 186 -11.73 9.75 -20.71
N LEU A 187 -11.01 10.69 -21.33
CA LEU A 187 -9.67 10.43 -21.85
C LEU A 187 -8.69 10.02 -20.74
N TYR A 188 -8.84 10.62 -19.56
CA TYR A 188 -7.93 10.42 -18.44
C TYR A 188 -8.21 9.12 -17.65
N TYR A 189 -9.47 8.84 -17.29
CA TYR A 189 -9.84 7.67 -16.48
C TYR A 189 -10.20 6.44 -17.31
N HIS A 190 -10.97 6.60 -18.40
CA HIS A 190 -11.42 5.47 -19.22
C HIS A 190 -10.34 5.02 -20.22
N GLU A 191 -9.91 5.93 -21.11
CA GLU A 191 -8.89 5.60 -22.12
C GLU A 191 -7.47 5.52 -21.56
N ASN A 192 -7.24 6.14 -20.40
CA ASN A 192 -5.91 6.25 -19.78
C ASN A 192 -4.85 6.89 -20.70
N ASP A 193 -5.27 7.77 -21.61
CA ASP A 193 -4.39 8.49 -22.54
C ASP A 193 -3.97 9.84 -21.97
N THR A 194 -2.81 9.86 -21.34
CA THR A 194 -2.29 11.04 -20.64
C THR A 194 -1.86 12.15 -21.58
N LYS A 195 -1.45 11.84 -22.82
CA LYS A 195 -0.92 12.81 -23.78
C LYS A 195 -2.05 13.65 -24.36
N ASN A 196 -3.10 13.00 -24.86
CA ASN A 196 -4.27 13.69 -25.40
C ASN A 196 -5.04 14.41 -24.29
N SER A 197 -5.08 13.83 -23.08
CA SER A 197 -5.64 14.52 -21.90
C SER A 197 -4.87 15.82 -21.57
N LEU A 198 -3.53 15.78 -21.63
CA LEU A 198 -2.69 16.96 -21.41
C LEU A 198 -2.93 18.03 -22.49
N GLU A 199 -2.99 17.64 -23.76
CA GLU A 199 -3.26 18.59 -24.85
C GLU A 199 -4.62 19.27 -24.67
N LEU A 200 -5.68 18.50 -24.38
CA LEU A 200 -7.01 19.05 -24.12
C LEU A 200 -7.01 19.99 -22.91
N ALA A 201 -6.30 19.64 -21.83
CA ALA A 201 -6.17 20.49 -20.65
C ALA A 201 -5.37 21.78 -20.93
N ALA A 202 -4.34 21.72 -21.78
CA ALA A 202 -3.55 22.89 -22.18
C ALA A 202 -4.37 23.85 -23.07
N LEU A 203 -5.15 23.31 -24.00
CA LEU A 203 -6.02 24.11 -24.87
C LEU A 203 -7.17 24.76 -24.09
N SER A 204 -7.77 24.03 -23.16
CA SER A 204 -8.87 24.53 -22.33
C SER A 204 -8.41 25.53 -21.27
N THR A 205 -7.21 25.36 -20.68
CA THR A 205 -6.61 26.41 -19.83
C THR A 205 -6.36 27.70 -20.59
N ALA A 206 -5.87 27.62 -21.84
CA ALA A 206 -5.68 28.78 -22.70
C ALA A 206 -7.03 29.45 -23.04
N ALA A 207 -8.07 28.66 -23.35
CA ALA A 207 -9.42 29.16 -23.60
C ALA A 207 -10.01 29.87 -22.35
N ALA A 208 -9.73 29.34 -21.16
CA ALA A 208 -10.12 29.93 -19.87
C ALA A 208 -9.15 31.01 -19.35
N ARG A 209 -8.19 31.47 -20.17
CA ARG A 209 -7.21 32.52 -19.84
C ARG A 209 -6.44 32.26 -18.53
N TYR A 210 -6.17 31.00 -18.20
CA TYR A 210 -5.44 30.57 -17.00
C TYR A 210 -6.05 30.98 -15.64
N GLN A 211 -7.34 31.32 -15.61
CA GLN A 211 -8.04 31.72 -14.39
C GLN A 211 -8.67 30.51 -13.65
N ASP A 212 -9.01 29.45 -14.36
CA ASP A 212 -9.65 28.27 -13.77
C ASP A 212 -8.64 27.41 -12.98
N TRP A 213 -8.91 27.19 -11.70
CA TRP A 213 -8.12 26.32 -10.82
C TRP A 213 -8.22 24.84 -11.22
N TRP A 214 -9.41 24.38 -11.60
CA TRP A 214 -9.68 22.97 -11.91
C TRP A 214 -8.77 22.45 -13.04
N TRP A 215 -8.64 23.22 -14.12
CA TRP A 215 -7.77 22.84 -15.23
C TRP A 215 -6.28 22.84 -14.87
N LYS A 216 -5.83 23.72 -13.96
CA LYS A 216 -4.46 23.70 -13.44
C LYS A 216 -4.19 22.44 -12.61
N ILE A 217 -5.16 22.00 -11.81
CA ILE A 217 -5.05 20.71 -11.11
C ILE A 217 -4.95 19.58 -12.13
N GLN A 218 -5.84 19.54 -13.14
CA GLN A 218 -5.82 18.48 -14.14
C GLN A 218 -4.49 18.42 -14.92
N LEU A 219 -3.93 19.59 -15.30
CA LEU A 219 -2.57 19.65 -15.86
C LEU A 219 -1.53 19.09 -14.88
N GLY A 220 -1.61 19.46 -13.60
CA GLY A 220 -0.76 18.91 -12.54
C GLY A 220 -0.84 17.38 -12.45
N LYS A 221 -2.05 16.79 -12.57
CA LYS A 221 -2.24 15.33 -12.60
C LYS A 221 -1.60 14.70 -13.84
N CYS A 222 -1.81 15.28 -15.01
CA CYS A 222 -1.16 14.82 -16.24
C CYS A 222 0.37 14.87 -16.14
N TYR A 223 0.94 15.95 -15.60
CA TYR A 223 2.39 16.09 -15.39
C TYR A 223 2.92 15.08 -14.37
N LEU A 224 2.21 14.87 -13.25
CA LEU A 224 2.52 13.85 -12.26
C LEU A 224 2.59 12.45 -12.88
N ARG A 225 1.62 12.13 -13.73
CA ARG A 225 1.57 10.84 -14.44
C ARG A 225 2.63 10.76 -15.53
N LEU A 226 3.09 11.85 -16.12
CA LEU A 226 4.21 11.82 -17.06
C LEU A 226 5.60 11.80 -16.38
N GLY A 227 5.66 11.86 -15.04
CA GLY A 227 6.91 11.94 -14.28
C GLY A 227 7.53 13.35 -14.21
N MET A 228 6.87 14.36 -14.77
CA MET A 228 7.28 15.76 -14.77
C MET A 228 6.89 16.46 -13.45
N LEU A 229 7.59 16.10 -12.37
CA LEU A 229 7.21 16.49 -11.00
C LEU A 229 7.33 17.99 -10.75
N ARG A 230 8.31 18.67 -11.35
CA ARG A 230 8.54 20.11 -11.13
C ARG A 230 7.52 20.97 -11.87
N GLU A 231 7.18 20.58 -13.10
CA GLU A 231 6.09 21.20 -13.85
C GLU A 231 4.76 21.01 -13.13
N ALA A 232 4.50 19.81 -12.59
CA ALA A 232 3.33 19.54 -11.76
C ALA A 232 3.29 20.46 -10.51
N GLU A 233 4.40 20.58 -9.78
CA GLU A 233 4.54 21.47 -8.63
C GLU A 233 4.18 22.92 -9.00
N GLN A 234 4.68 23.41 -10.13
CA GLN A 234 4.41 24.76 -10.61
C GLN A 234 2.91 25.00 -10.89
N GLN A 235 2.25 24.06 -11.59
CA GLN A 235 0.82 24.19 -11.90
C GLN A 235 -0.04 24.12 -10.64
N LEU A 236 0.27 23.22 -9.72
CA LEU A 236 -0.48 23.08 -8.46
C LEU A 236 -0.30 24.30 -7.56
N ARG A 237 0.92 24.85 -7.45
CA ARG A 237 1.14 26.13 -6.74
C ARG A 237 0.41 27.29 -7.41
N SER A 238 0.33 27.31 -8.74
CA SER A 238 -0.45 28.29 -9.49
C SER A 238 -1.95 28.13 -9.26
N SER A 239 -2.43 26.90 -9.03
CA SER A 239 -3.82 26.60 -8.68
C SER A 239 -4.16 27.13 -7.29
N LEU A 240 -3.30 26.87 -6.28
CA LEU A 240 -3.49 27.36 -4.92
C LEU A 240 -3.63 28.88 -4.83
N LYS A 241 -2.89 29.64 -5.68
CA LYS A 241 -3.03 31.10 -5.75
C LYS A 241 -4.40 31.56 -6.25
N ASN A 242 -5.08 30.76 -7.06
CA ASN A 242 -6.40 31.08 -7.57
C ASN A 242 -7.48 30.70 -6.55
N LEU A 243 -7.47 29.44 -6.11
CA LEU A 243 -8.39 28.93 -5.11
C LEU A 243 -7.68 27.85 -4.29
N GLU A 244 -7.62 28.06 -2.99
CA GLU A 244 -7.18 27.05 -2.04
C GLU A 244 -8.24 25.94 -2.00
N THR A 245 -7.83 24.71 -2.29
CA THR A 245 -8.67 23.51 -2.26
C THR A 245 -7.88 22.38 -1.61
N VAL A 246 -8.58 21.46 -0.95
CA VAL A 246 -7.95 20.31 -0.26
C VAL A 246 -7.19 19.43 -1.26
N ASP A 247 -7.79 19.15 -2.42
CA ASP A 247 -7.18 18.38 -3.50
C ASP A 247 -5.80 18.92 -3.92
N CYS A 248 -5.66 20.24 -4.05
CA CYS A 248 -4.37 20.86 -4.37
C CYS A 248 -3.28 20.53 -3.35
N TYR A 249 -3.61 20.58 -2.05
CA TYR A 249 -2.65 20.24 -0.99
C TYR A 249 -2.29 18.76 -1.02
N LEU A 250 -3.28 17.88 -1.24
CA LEU A 250 -3.05 16.43 -1.39
C LEU A 250 -2.12 16.12 -2.55
N TYR A 251 -2.37 16.69 -3.74
CA TYR A 251 -1.52 16.49 -4.91
C TYR A 251 -0.13 17.11 -4.74
N LEU A 252 0.00 18.27 -4.08
CA LEU A 252 1.33 18.83 -3.77
C LEU A 252 2.11 17.95 -2.80
N GLY A 253 1.46 17.44 -1.75
CA GLY A 253 2.10 16.49 -0.84
C GLY A 253 2.55 15.22 -1.57
N LYS A 254 1.77 14.72 -2.53
CA LYS A 254 2.16 13.61 -3.41
C LYS A 254 3.40 13.94 -4.25
N VAL A 255 3.44 15.11 -4.89
CA VAL A 255 4.63 15.59 -5.62
C VAL A 255 5.85 15.62 -4.70
N TYR A 256 5.72 16.18 -3.50
CA TYR A 256 6.83 16.25 -2.55
C TYR A 256 7.30 14.89 -2.04
N ASN A 257 6.39 13.93 -1.86
CA ASN A 257 6.74 12.56 -1.51
C ASN A 257 7.54 11.90 -2.65
N ARG A 258 7.14 12.08 -3.92
CA ARG A 258 7.93 11.59 -5.08
C ARG A 258 9.29 12.26 -5.23
N LEU A 259 9.42 13.52 -4.81
CA LEU A 259 10.70 14.25 -4.77
C LEU A 259 11.57 13.90 -3.55
N ASP A 260 11.11 12.99 -2.67
CA ASP A 260 11.75 12.63 -1.40
C ASP A 260 11.93 13.83 -0.44
N GLN A 261 10.93 14.71 -0.37
CA GLN A 261 10.90 15.90 0.49
C GLN A 261 9.74 15.85 1.52
N PRO A 262 9.76 14.92 2.50
CA PRO A 262 8.65 14.72 3.43
C PRO A 262 8.39 15.94 4.33
N LEU A 263 9.43 16.68 4.71
CA LEU A 263 9.28 17.89 5.53
C LEU A 263 8.58 19.03 4.78
N SER A 264 8.78 19.13 3.46
CA SER A 264 8.06 20.09 2.62
C SER A 264 6.59 19.70 2.50
N ALA A 265 6.31 18.41 2.33
CA ALA A 265 4.95 17.88 2.31
C ALA A 265 4.20 18.17 3.63
N LEU A 266 4.84 17.91 4.78
CA LEU A 266 4.27 18.22 6.10
C LEU A 266 3.94 19.72 6.25
N LYS A 267 4.84 20.62 5.85
CA LYS A 267 4.57 22.07 5.85
C LYS A 267 3.38 22.45 4.96
N CYS A 268 3.24 21.81 3.80
CA CYS A 268 2.10 22.04 2.92
C CYS A 268 0.80 21.54 3.53
N TYR A 269 0.80 20.41 4.24
CA TYR A 269 -0.36 19.93 4.97
C TYR A 269 -0.69 20.82 6.17
N GLU A 270 0.30 21.31 6.92
CA GLU A 270 0.10 22.29 7.99
C GLU A 270 -0.54 23.58 7.47
N GLN A 271 -0.11 24.09 6.30
CA GLN A 271 -0.75 25.24 5.64
C GLN A 271 -2.20 24.93 5.25
N GLY A 272 -2.46 23.74 4.72
CA GLY A 272 -3.82 23.28 4.40
C GLY A 272 -4.69 23.19 5.66
N LEU A 273 -4.16 22.70 6.77
CA LEU A 273 -4.87 22.58 8.05
C LEU A 273 -5.14 23.94 8.71
N GLN A 274 -4.27 24.94 8.52
CA GLN A 274 -4.55 26.32 8.96
C GLN A 274 -5.78 26.89 8.24
N ARG A 275 -6.00 26.48 6.98
CA ARG A 275 -7.16 26.91 6.19
C ARG A 275 -8.41 26.05 6.47
N TYR A 276 -8.20 24.74 6.60
CA TYR A 276 -9.21 23.72 6.80
C TYR A 276 -8.88 22.89 8.05
N PRO A 277 -9.21 23.38 9.26
CA PRO A 277 -8.77 22.76 10.51
C PRO A 277 -9.39 21.38 10.77
N GLU A 278 -10.55 21.10 10.18
CA GLU A 278 -11.31 19.86 10.38
C GLU A 278 -11.13 18.86 9.22
N GLU A 279 -10.17 19.10 8.32
CA GLU A 279 -9.98 18.24 7.15
C GLU A 279 -9.24 16.94 7.51
N ILE A 280 -9.95 15.82 7.36
CA ILE A 280 -9.47 14.49 7.77
C ILE A 280 -8.33 14.00 6.87
N LEU A 281 -8.45 14.20 5.55
CA LEU A 281 -7.49 13.67 4.58
C LEU A 281 -6.08 14.25 4.77
N LEU A 282 -5.97 15.53 5.14
CA LEU A 282 -4.69 16.18 5.39
C LEU A 282 -4.01 15.64 6.65
N LEU A 283 -4.77 15.45 7.73
CA LEU A 283 -4.26 14.83 8.97
C LEU A 283 -3.81 13.40 8.71
N VAL A 284 -4.62 12.62 8.00
CA VAL A 284 -4.30 11.26 7.59
C VAL A 284 -3.00 11.21 6.77
N CYS A 285 -2.86 12.06 5.74
CA CYS A 285 -1.65 12.13 4.94
C CYS A 285 -0.41 12.55 5.75
N SER A 286 -0.56 13.45 6.71
CA SER A 286 0.53 13.82 7.62
C SER A 286 0.94 12.63 8.52
N ALA A 287 -0.02 11.87 9.04
CA ALA A 287 0.23 10.68 9.85
C ALA A 287 0.97 9.61 9.06
N ARG A 288 0.59 9.39 7.79
CA ARG A 288 1.28 8.47 6.85
C ARG A 288 2.75 8.83 6.65
N ILE A 289 3.07 10.12 6.49
CA ILE A 289 4.46 10.57 6.36
C ILE A 289 5.23 10.29 7.64
N HIS A 290 4.64 10.52 8.82
CA HIS A 290 5.27 10.19 10.09
C HIS A 290 5.47 8.66 10.28
N GLU A 291 4.53 7.82 9.86
CA GLU A 291 4.74 6.36 9.82
C GLU A 291 5.91 5.99 8.88
N ALA A 292 5.99 6.62 7.71
CA ALA A 292 7.04 6.35 6.73
C ALA A 292 8.43 6.84 7.18
N LEU A 293 8.48 7.87 8.04
CA LEU A 293 9.69 8.33 8.75
C LEU A 293 10.01 7.50 10.01
N ASN A 294 9.19 6.50 10.33
CA ASN A 294 9.27 5.67 11.53
C ASN A 294 9.09 6.43 12.87
N ASP A 295 8.40 7.58 12.84
CA ASP A 295 8.01 8.36 14.02
C ASP A 295 6.60 7.96 14.47
N SER A 296 6.51 6.80 15.12
CA SER A 296 5.23 6.17 15.50
C SER A 296 4.42 7.05 16.47
N ASP A 297 5.06 7.68 17.47
CA ASP A 297 4.39 8.48 18.50
C ASP A 297 3.62 9.66 17.90
N LYS A 298 4.26 10.41 17.00
CA LYS A 298 3.60 11.54 16.32
C LYS A 298 2.50 11.05 15.39
N SER A 299 2.73 9.97 14.66
CA SER A 299 1.71 9.38 13.79
C SER A 299 0.45 9.02 14.58
N ILE A 300 0.58 8.34 15.72
CA ILE A 300 -0.56 7.97 16.57
C ILE A 300 -1.26 9.21 17.12
N SER A 301 -0.52 10.26 17.49
CA SER A 301 -1.12 11.51 17.95
C SER A 301 -2.01 12.14 16.87
N LEU A 302 -1.58 12.09 15.60
CA LEU A 302 -2.35 12.58 14.47
C LEU A 302 -3.55 11.68 14.15
N TYR A 303 -3.38 10.35 14.16
CA TYR A 303 -4.52 9.45 14.01
C TYR A 303 -5.54 9.58 15.15
N LYS A 304 -5.11 9.89 16.38
CA LYS A 304 -6.03 10.20 17.49
C LYS A 304 -6.80 11.49 17.23
N GLN A 305 -6.18 12.51 16.64
CA GLN A 305 -6.90 13.72 16.20
C GLN A 305 -7.90 13.40 15.09
N VAL A 306 -7.51 12.56 14.13
CA VAL A 306 -8.44 12.07 13.10
C VAL A 306 -9.64 11.37 13.73
N LEU A 307 -9.43 10.50 14.73
CA LEU A 307 -10.52 9.84 15.43
C LEU A 307 -11.40 10.79 16.26
N GLN A 308 -10.93 11.99 16.61
CA GLN A 308 -11.78 13.00 17.25
C GLN A 308 -12.74 13.65 16.26
N LEU A 309 -12.34 13.77 14.99
CA LEU A 309 -13.15 14.32 13.91
C LEU A 309 -14.04 13.25 13.28
N ASP A 310 -13.43 12.16 12.82
CA ASP A 310 -14.10 11.00 12.25
C ASP A 310 -13.82 9.75 13.08
N ASN A 311 -14.87 9.40 13.81
CA ASN A 311 -14.97 8.22 14.63
C ASN A 311 -14.99 6.90 13.82
N THR A 312 -15.09 6.94 12.49
CA THR A 312 -15.33 5.78 11.64
C THR A 312 -14.17 5.44 10.72
N ASN A 313 -13.13 6.29 10.67
CA ASN A 313 -12.01 6.10 9.77
C ASN A 313 -11.27 4.78 10.04
N VAL A 314 -11.40 3.83 9.11
CA VAL A 314 -10.84 2.47 9.20
C VAL A 314 -9.33 2.49 9.34
N GLU A 315 -8.66 3.35 8.57
CA GLU A 315 -7.20 3.47 8.56
C GLU A 315 -6.66 3.86 9.94
N SER A 316 -7.23 4.91 10.52
CA SER A 316 -6.79 5.44 11.81
C SER A 316 -7.01 4.41 12.92
N ILE A 317 -8.16 3.73 12.92
CA ILE A 317 -8.48 2.69 13.90
C ILE A 317 -7.49 1.53 13.78
N ALA A 318 -7.20 1.05 12.55
CA ALA A 318 -6.33 -0.09 12.33
C ALA A 318 -4.84 0.21 12.65
N SER A 319 -4.33 1.38 12.26
CA SER A 319 -2.97 1.82 12.62
C SER A 319 -2.79 1.99 14.12
N ILE A 320 -3.80 2.56 14.83
CA ILE A 320 -3.76 2.68 16.29
C ILE A 320 -3.83 1.31 16.96
N ALA A 321 -4.71 0.41 16.49
CA ALA A 321 -4.88 -0.92 17.05
C ALA A 321 -3.59 -1.75 16.92
N THR A 322 -2.97 -1.76 15.73
CA THR A 322 -1.71 -2.48 15.51
C THR A 322 -0.59 -1.94 16.38
N HIS A 323 -0.48 -0.62 16.53
CA HIS A 323 0.51 -0.05 17.44
C HIS A 323 0.27 -0.51 18.88
N HIS A 324 -0.95 -0.39 19.41
CA HIS A 324 -1.27 -0.83 20.78
C HIS A 324 -1.03 -2.32 21.00
N PHE A 325 -1.31 -3.16 20.00
CA PHE A 325 -1.04 -4.59 20.06
C PHE A 325 0.46 -4.88 20.25
N TYR A 326 1.32 -4.26 19.44
CA TYR A 326 2.77 -4.44 19.52
C TYR A 326 3.43 -3.68 20.68
N THR A 327 2.74 -2.75 21.34
CA THR A 327 3.19 -2.10 22.59
C THR A 327 2.67 -2.80 23.85
N ASP A 328 2.34 -4.08 23.77
CA ASP A 328 1.89 -4.91 24.91
C ASP A 328 0.56 -4.42 25.54
N GLN A 329 -0.33 -3.85 24.73
CA GLN A 329 -1.67 -3.43 25.13
C GLN A 329 -2.77 -4.07 24.25
N PRO A 330 -2.88 -5.42 24.24
CA PRO A 330 -3.80 -6.13 23.36
C PRO A 330 -5.28 -5.86 23.69
N GLU A 331 -5.62 -5.54 24.93
CA GLU A 331 -7.00 -5.19 25.34
C GLU A 331 -7.51 -3.91 24.65
N ILE A 332 -6.63 -2.91 24.52
CA ILE A 332 -6.95 -1.65 23.84
C ILE A 332 -7.07 -1.90 22.34
N ALA A 333 -6.15 -2.67 21.76
CA ALA A 333 -6.21 -3.08 20.36
C ALA A 333 -7.51 -3.84 20.04
N LEU A 334 -7.91 -4.78 20.90
CA LEU A 334 -9.16 -5.53 20.80
C LEU A 334 -10.38 -4.58 20.71
N ARG A 335 -10.43 -3.55 21.57
CA ARG A 335 -11.52 -2.56 21.55
C ARG A 335 -11.58 -1.80 20.22
N PHE A 336 -10.44 -1.42 19.66
CA PHE A 336 -10.38 -0.76 18.35
C PHE A 336 -10.80 -1.68 17.20
N TYR A 337 -10.36 -2.94 17.20
CA TYR A 337 -10.83 -3.90 16.19
C TYR A 337 -12.32 -4.24 16.33
N HIS A 338 -12.86 -4.31 17.54
CA HIS A 338 -14.30 -4.47 17.75
C HIS A 338 -15.10 -3.29 17.19
N ARG A 339 -14.55 -2.08 17.27
CA ARG A 339 -15.16 -0.89 16.64
C ARG A 339 -15.28 -1.07 15.12
N LEU A 340 -14.25 -1.59 14.44
CA LEU A 340 -14.34 -1.88 13.00
C LEU A 340 -15.45 -2.88 12.68
N LEU A 341 -15.61 -3.92 13.51
CA LEU A 341 -16.68 -4.89 13.36
C LEU A 341 -18.07 -4.27 13.58
N GLN A 342 -18.21 -3.38 14.57
CA GLN A 342 -19.46 -2.63 14.82
C GLN A 342 -19.84 -1.71 13.65
N MET A 343 -18.85 -1.19 12.93
CA MET A 343 -19.07 -0.39 11.70
C MET A 343 -19.49 -1.23 10.50
N GLY A 344 -19.53 -2.57 10.62
CA GLY A 344 -19.94 -3.48 9.55
C GLY A 344 -18.80 -3.90 8.62
N VAL A 345 -17.53 -3.74 9.02
CA VAL A 345 -16.39 -4.22 8.24
C VAL A 345 -16.16 -5.70 8.54
N TYR A 346 -16.53 -6.57 7.60
CA TYR A 346 -16.43 -8.02 7.72
C TYR A 346 -15.36 -8.58 6.78
N ASN A 347 -14.11 -8.56 7.23
CA ASN A 347 -12.95 -9.05 6.47
C ASN A 347 -12.23 -10.17 7.23
N ALA A 348 -11.61 -11.11 6.51
CA ALA A 348 -10.79 -12.18 7.10
C ALA A 348 -9.66 -11.63 7.99
N GLU A 349 -8.98 -10.58 7.52
CA GLU A 349 -7.88 -9.90 8.24
C GLU A 349 -8.32 -9.33 9.60
N ILE A 350 -9.52 -8.74 9.66
CA ILE A 350 -10.04 -8.15 10.91
C ILE A 350 -10.36 -9.26 11.90
N TYR A 351 -10.98 -10.35 11.45
CA TYR A 351 -11.25 -11.51 12.32
C TYR A 351 -9.96 -12.19 12.78
N ASN A 352 -8.94 -12.26 11.93
CA ASN A 352 -7.61 -12.75 12.30
C ASN A 352 -6.97 -11.87 13.38
N ASN A 353 -6.98 -10.54 13.19
CA ASN A 353 -6.46 -9.59 14.17
C ASN A 353 -7.24 -9.60 15.48
N LEU A 354 -8.57 -9.76 15.42
CA LEU A 354 -9.42 -9.94 16.61
C LEU A 354 -9.07 -11.22 17.36
N ALA A 355 -8.85 -12.33 16.64
CA ALA A 355 -8.48 -13.60 17.23
C ALA A 355 -7.13 -13.48 17.96
N LEU A 356 -6.12 -12.90 17.32
CA LEU A 356 -4.83 -12.61 17.94
C LEU A 356 -4.98 -11.71 19.17
N CYS A 357 -5.66 -10.57 19.04
CA CYS A 357 -5.88 -9.67 20.17
C CYS A 357 -6.61 -10.36 21.32
N SER A 358 -7.62 -11.20 21.03
CA SER A 358 -8.37 -11.93 22.07
C SER A 358 -7.51 -12.96 22.79
N PHE A 359 -6.62 -13.66 22.07
CA PHE A 359 -5.70 -14.61 22.65
C PHE A 359 -4.69 -13.93 23.59
N TYR A 360 -4.05 -12.85 23.12
CA TYR A 360 -3.08 -12.10 23.93
C TYR A 360 -3.75 -11.31 25.07
N ALA A 361 -5.03 -10.93 24.93
CA ALA A 361 -5.86 -10.36 26.00
C ALA A 361 -6.49 -11.45 26.92
N GLN A 362 -6.11 -12.72 26.78
CA GLN A 362 -6.57 -13.86 27.60
C GLN A 362 -8.07 -14.17 27.51
N GLN A 363 -8.74 -13.70 26.45
CA GLN A 363 -10.14 -13.99 26.15
C GLN A 363 -10.24 -15.21 25.21
N TYR A 364 -9.95 -16.39 25.74
CA TYR A 364 -9.84 -17.62 24.95
C TYR A 364 -11.15 -18.07 24.30
N ASP A 365 -12.30 -17.77 24.91
CA ASP A 365 -13.63 -18.18 24.42
C ASP A 365 -13.93 -17.66 23.01
N MET A 366 -13.52 -16.42 22.72
CA MET A 366 -13.81 -15.75 21.45
C MET A 366 -12.77 -16.07 20.36
N CYS A 367 -11.55 -16.43 20.76
CA CYS A 367 -10.40 -16.61 19.88
C CYS A 367 -10.66 -17.63 18.76
N MET A 368 -11.09 -18.83 19.13
CA MET A 368 -11.31 -19.91 18.15
C MET A 368 -12.48 -19.60 17.20
N CYS A 369 -13.55 -18.96 17.70
CA CYS A 369 -14.67 -18.53 16.86
C CYS A 369 -14.25 -17.46 15.85
N CYS A 370 -13.38 -16.52 16.25
CA CYS A 370 -12.84 -15.50 15.35
C CYS A 370 -11.94 -16.12 14.28
N PHE A 371 -11.06 -17.07 14.63
CA PHE A 371 -10.26 -17.79 13.63
C PHE A 371 -11.11 -18.59 12.65
N GLN A 372 -12.15 -19.28 13.13
CA GLN A 372 -13.06 -20.00 12.25
C GLN A 372 -13.71 -19.06 11.21
N ARG A 373 -14.23 -17.91 11.67
CA ARG A 373 -14.77 -16.89 10.76
C ARG A 373 -13.73 -16.30 9.81
N ALA A 374 -12.49 -16.12 10.27
CA ALA A 374 -11.40 -15.66 9.43
C ALA A 374 -11.11 -16.65 8.30
N ILE A 375 -11.12 -17.96 8.58
CA ILE A 375 -10.95 -19.02 7.59
C ILE A 375 -12.14 -19.03 6.62
N ASP A 376 -13.38 -18.95 7.11
CA ASP A 376 -14.59 -18.97 6.29
C ASP A 376 -14.65 -17.79 5.30
N LEU A 377 -14.11 -16.62 5.69
CA LEU A 377 -14.05 -15.41 4.86
C LEU A 377 -12.75 -15.30 4.05
N SER A 378 -11.78 -16.19 4.26
CA SER A 378 -10.46 -16.08 3.65
C SER A 378 -10.49 -16.34 2.14
N SER A 379 -9.69 -15.56 1.41
CA SER A 379 -9.27 -15.84 0.04
C SER A 379 -7.99 -16.68 0.07
N ASN A 380 -7.62 -17.30 -1.06
CA ASN A 380 -6.38 -18.07 -1.16
C ASN A 380 -5.13 -17.28 -0.70
N GLU A 381 -5.12 -15.97 -0.94
CA GLU A 381 -4.01 -15.07 -0.56
C GLU A 381 -3.93 -14.85 0.96
N THR A 382 -5.07 -14.79 1.67
CA THR A 382 -5.13 -14.49 3.11
C THR A 382 -5.17 -15.75 3.98
N ALA A 383 -5.55 -16.89 3.41
CA ALA A 383 -5.66 -18.16 4.15
C ALA A 383 -4.32 -18.59 4.77
N GLY A 384 -3.20 -18.36 4.08
CA GLY A 384 -1.86 -18.68 4.58
C GLY A 384 -1.56 -18.01 5.93
N ASP A 385 -1.82 -16.71 6.03
CA ASP A 385 -1.57 -15.92 7.24
C ASP A 385 -2.51 -16.30 8.38
N VAL A 386 -3.77 -16.64 8.09
CA VAL A 386 -4.73 -17.09 9.10
C VAL A 386 -4.29 -18.43 9.70
N TRP A 387 -3.90 -19.41 8.87
CA TRP A 387 -3.39 -20.70 9.35
C TRP A 387 -2.09 -20.57 10.14
N TYR A 388 -1.20 -19.68 9.71
CA TYR A 388 0.04 -19.37 10.42
C TYR A 388 -0.24 -18.81 11.81
N ASN A 389 -1.13 -17.82 11.92
CA ASN A 389 -1.50 -17.19 13.19
C ASN A 389 -2.21 -18.17 14.14
N LEU A 390 -3.10 -19.02 13.61
CA LEU A 390 -3.70 -20.11 14.39
C LEU A 390 -2.62 -21.09 14.90
N GLY A 391 -1.62 -21.41 14.08
CA GLY A 391 -0.47 -22.21 14.45
C GLY A 391 0.31 -21.61 15.64
N ASN A 392 0.56 -20.30 15.61
CA ASN A 392 1.23 -19.58 16.70
C ASN A 392 0.44 -19.67 18.01
N VAL A 393 -0.88 -19.48 17.94
CA VAL A 393 -1.79 -19.61 19.09
C VAL A 393 -1.79 -21.04 19.64
N LEU A 394 -1.79 -22.06 18.78
CA LEU A 394 -1.69 -23.46 19.19
C LEU A 394 -0.35 -23.80 19.84
N VAL A 395 0.76 -23.22 19.37
CA VAL A 395 2.06 -23.36 20.03
C VAL A 395 2.01 -22.79 21.45
N ALA A 396 1.41 -21.61 21.62
CA ALA A 396 1.27 -20.97 22.93
C ALA A 396 0.35 -21.78 23.88
N MET A 397 -0.65 -22.49 23.35
CA MET A 397 -1.47 -23.44 24.13
C MET A 397 -0.77 -24.78 24.41
N GLY A 398 0.39 -25.05 23.81
CA GLY A 398 1.16 -26.29 23.99
C GLY A 398 0.81 -27.42 23.02
N GLU A 399 -0.14 -27.21 22.11
CA GLU A 399 -0.61 -28.21 21.15
C GLU A 399 0.31 -28.30 19.91
N LEU A 400 1.52 -28.82 20.12
CA LEU A 400 2.59 -28.87 19.11
C LEU A 400 2.28 -29.77 17.89
N ARG A 401 1.31 -30.68 18.00
CA ARG A 401 0.90 -31.55 16.88
C ARG A 401 -0.02 -30.82 15.91
N LEU A 402 -1.01 -30.10 16.46
CA LEU A 402 -1.96 -29.31 15.68
C LEU A 402 -1.26 -28.11 15.04
N SER A 403 -0.39 -27.41 15.77
CA SER A 403 0.38 -26.29 15.20
C SER A 403 1.23 -26.71 13.99
N HIS A 404 1.84 -27.90 14.05
CA HIS A 404 2.59 -28.47 12.92
C HIS A 404 1.71 -28.69 11.68
N GLN A 405 0.47 -29.14 11.88
CA GLN A 405 -0.50 -29.28 10.78
C GLN A 405 -0.92 -27.90 10.25
N CYS A 406 -1.17 -26.93 11.12
CA CYS A 406 -1.52 -25.57 10.72
C CYS A 406 -0.42 -24.91 9.89
N TYR A 407 0.86 -25.03 10.27
CA TYR A 407 1.96 -24.49 9.45
C TYR A 407 2.08 -25.21 8.10
N LYS A 408 1.80 -26.51 8.03
CA LYS A 408 1.74 -27.22 6.74
C LYS A 408 0.57 -26.73 5.86
N LEU A 409 -0.58 -26.43 6.47
CA LEU A 409 -1.73 -25.85 5.76
C LEU A 409 -1.45 -24.41 5.30
N ALA A 410 -0.71 -23.64 6.09
CA ALA A 410 -0.23 -22.31 5.69
C ALA A 410 0.66 -22.42 4.45
N LEU A 411 1.61 -23.36 4.43
CA LEU A 411 2.49 -23.61 3.28
C LEU A 411 1.76 -24.21 2.06
N SER A 412 0.71 -25.01 2.25
CA SER A 412 -0.10 -25.50 1.13
C SER A 412 -0.93 -24.40 0.49
N SER A 413 -1.33 -23.40 1.28
CA SER A 413 -2.09 -22.24 0.80
C SER A 413 -1.16 -21.21 0.16
N GLN A 414 -0.07 -20.86 0.84
CA GLN A 414 0.96 -19.94 0.39
C GLN A 414 2.35 -20.60 0.50
N PRO A 415 2.87 -21.17 -0.60
CA PRO A 415 4.17 -21.84 -0.60
C PRO A 415 5.36 -20.92 -0.28
N GLU A 416 5.22 -19.62 -0.50
CA GLU A 416 6.26 -18.60 -0.30
C GLU A 416 6.24 -17.98 1.12
N HIS A 417 5.56 -18.61 2.08
CA HIS A 417 5.39 -18.06 3.42
C HIS A 417 6.59 -18.40 4.33
N ALA A 418 7.58 -17.50 4.40
CA ALA A 418 8.85 -17.70 5.10
C ALA A 418 8.70 -17.99 6.61
N GLU A 419 7.83 -17.27 7.30
CA GLU A 419 7.68 -17.36 8.76
C GLU A 419 7.18 -18.74 9.21
N ALA A 420 6.31 -19.37 8.42
CA ALA A 420 5.83 -20.73 8.66
C ALA A 420 6.95 -21.77 8.48
N TYR A 421 7.85 -21.59 7.50
CA TYR A 421 9.03 -22.46 7.39
C TYR A 421 9.93 -22.34 8.62
N ASN A 422 10.18 -21.13 9.11
CA ASN A 422 10.96 -20.91 10.32
C ASN A 422 10.33 -21.59 11.55
N ASN A 423 9.03 -21.39 11.79
CA ASN A 423 8.35 -21.99 12.94
C ASN A 423 8.23 -23.52 12.82
N LEU A 424 8.03 -24.05 11.61
CA LEU A 424 8.03 -25.49 11.36
C LEU A 424 9.42 -26.09 11.61
N ALA A 425 10.50 -25.39 11.23
CA ALA A 425 11.87 -25.80 11.54
C ALA A 425 12.12 -25.87 13.04
N VAL A 426 11.66 -24.89 13.82
CA VAL A 426 11.76 -24.90 15.28
C VAL A 426 11.02 -26.10 15.88
N LEU A 427 9.84 -26.44 15.35
CA LEU A 427 9.10 -27.63 15.79
C LEU A 427 9.81 -28.95 15.43
N GLU A 428 10.38 -29.07 14.22
CA GLU A 428 11.13 -30.27 13.83
C GLU A 428 12.46 -30.40 14.59
N TRP A 429 13.10 -29.28 14.93
CA TRP A 429 14.25 -29.27 15.83
C TRP A 429 13.89 -29.84 17.20
N ARG A 430 12.76 -29.42 17.79
CA ARG A 430 12.25 -29.99 19.05
C ARG A 430 11.91 -31.47 18.95
N ARG A 431 11.62 -31.99 17.74
CA ARG A 431 11.40 -33.42 17.46
C ARG A 431 12.69 -34.18 17.15
N ASN A 432 13.87 -33.57 17.32
CA ASN A 432 15.19 -34.11 17.01
C ASN A 432 15.41 -34.45 15.52
N LYS A 433 14.66 -33.83 14.61
CA LYS A 433 14.87 -33.98 13.16
C LYS A 433 15.69 -32.81 12.61
N HIS A 434 16.98 -32.83 12.94
CA HIS A 434 17.90 -31.73 12.69
C HIS A 434 18.06 -31.38 11.20
N GLU A 435 18.11 -32.40 10.32
CA GLU A 435 18.29 -32.18 8.87
C GLU A 435 17.09 -31.48 8.23
N GLN A 436 15.87 -31.89 8.61
CA GLN A 436 14.64 -31.27 8.13
C GLN A 436 14.51 -29.82 8.64
N ALA A 437 14.88 -29.57 9.89
CA ALA A 437 14.91 -28.22 10.43
C ALA A 437 15.87 -27.32 9.63
N LYS A 438 17.07 -27.82 9.30
CA LYS A 438 18.05 -27.09 8.50
C LYS A 438 17.54 -26.76 7.11
N SER A 439 16.90 -27.72 6.41
CA SER A 439 16.33 -27.46 5.08
C SER A 439 15.24 -26.39 5.13
N TYR A 440 14.34 -26.44 6.10
CA TYR A 440 13.28 -25.45 6.24
C TYR A 440 13.82 -24.04 6.56
N LEU A 441 14.87 -23.92 7.38
CA LEU A 441 15.50 -22.62 7.65
C LEU A 441 16.21 -22.05 6.43
N LEU A 442 16.84 -22.90 5.60
CA LEU A 442 17.44 -22.45 4.34
C LEU A 442 16.39 -21.91 3.38
N GLU A 443 15.24 -22.56 3.25
CA GLU A 443 14.12 -22.06 2.45
C GLU A 443 13.52 -20.78 3.04
N SER A 444 13.36 -20.70 4.37
CA SER A 444 12.90 -19.46 5.01
C SER A 444 13.86 -18.29 4.76
N ALA A 445 15.16 -18.54 4.82
CA ALA A 445 16.21 -17.54 4.62
C ALA A 445 16.35 -17.13 3.14
N SER A 446 15.99 -18.01 2.19
CA SER A 446 15.97 -17.69 0.75
C SER A 446 14.76 -16.83 0.40
N LEU A 447 13.60 -17.14 0.98
CA LEU A 447 12.34 -16.42 0.75
C LEU A 447 12.34 -15.03 1.39
N ASN A 448 12.87 -14.89 2.61
CA ASN A 448 12.97 -13.59 3.29
C ASN A 448 14.38 -13.35 3.86
N PRO A 449 15.31 -12.81 3.06
CA PRO A 449 16.68 -12.60 3.51
C PRO A 449 16.82 -11.50 4.57
N ARG A 450 15.81 -10.61 4.72
CA ARG A 450 15.84 -9.48 5.67
C ARG A 450 15.27 -9.82 7.04
N THR A 451 14.64 -10.97 7.22
CA THR A 451 14.24 -11.49 8.55
C THR A 451 15.45 -12.06 9.29
N TYR A 452 15.57 -11.77 10.58
CA TYR A 452 16.75 -12.16 11.35
C TYR A 452 16.61 -13.55 11.99
N GLU A 453 15.38 -13.99 12.24
CA GLU A 453 15.01 -15.22 12.94
C GLU A 453 15.51 -16.47 12.22
N PRO A 454 15.32 -16.63 10.89
CA PRO A 454 15.78 -17.83 10.18
C PRO A 454 17.31 -17.93 10.19
N HIS A 455 18.01 -16.81 10.00
CA HIS A 455 19.47 -16.78 10.02
C HIS A 455 20.04 -17.06 11.42
N PHE A 456 19.42 -16.53 12.46
CA PHE A 456 19.80 -16.82 13.84
C PHE A 456 19.56 -18.28 14.21
N ASN A 457 18.39 -18.82 13.88
CA ASN A 457 18.06 -20.22 14.13
C ASN A 457 18.99 -21.16 13.35
N LEU A 458 19.34 -20.82 12.10
CA LEU A 458 20.28 -21.60 11.30
C LEU A 458 21.68 -21.60 11.94
N ALA A 459 22.14 -20.44 12.40
CA ALA A 459 23.42 -20.32 13.09
C ALA A 459 23.50 -21.13 14.39
N LEU A 460 22.42 -21.10 15.18
CA LEU A 460 22.33 -21.84 16.44
C LEU A 460 22.31 -23.36 16.20
N ILE A 461 21.68 -23.80 15.13
CA ILE A 461 21.66 -25.21 14.74
C ILE A 461 23.03 -25.66 14.22
N SER A 462 23.69 -24.87 13.36
CA SER A 462 25.00 -25.23 12.83
C SER A 462 26.10 -25.22 13.88
N ASP A 463 26.05 -24.29 14.84
CA ASP A 463 26.95 -24.26 16.00
C ASP A 463 26.83 -25.55 16.83
N LYS A 464 25.59 -25.99 17.10
CA LYS A 464 25.32 -27.25 17.82
C LYS A 464 25.77 -28.51 17.07
N ILE A 465 25.75 -28.48 15.74
CA ILE A 465 26.25 -29.57 14.88
C ILE A 465 27.79 -29.54 14.81
N GLY A 466 28.42 -28.40 15.12
CA GLY A 466 29.87 -28.18 15.05
C GLY A 466 30.36 -27.55 13.73
N ASP A 467 29.46 -27.13 12.85
CA ASP A 467 29.80 -26.41 11.61
C ASP A 467 29.91 -24.90 11.88
N LEU A 468 31.04 -24.52 12.46
CA LEU A 468 31.34 -23.13 12.84
C LEU A 468 31.38 -22.18 11.65
N GLN A 469 31.76 -22.66 10.45
CA GLN A 469 31.89 -21.80 9.27
C GLN A 469 30.51 -21.38 8.73
N SER A 470 29.56 -22.31 8.61
CA SER A 470 28.21 -21.94 8.21
C SER A 470 27.51 -21.13 9.29
N SER A 471 27.75 -21.45 10.57
CA SER A 471 27.26 -20.66 11.70
C SER A 471 27.72 -19.20 11.61
N TYR A 472 29.02 -18.95 11.44
CA TYR A 472 29.57 -17.60 11.32
C TYR A 472 28.92 -16.79 10.18
N LYS A 473 28.72 -17.42 9.01
CA LYS A 473 28.06 -16.76 7.86
C LYS A 473 26.61 -16.39 8.18
N ALA A 474 25.88 -17.29 8.83
CA ALA A 474 24.48 -17.08 9.18
C ALA A 474 24.30 -16.02 10.28
N VAL A 475 25.15 -16.01 11.31
CA VAL A 475 25.12 -14.97 12.36
C VAL A 475 25.37 -13.58 11.78
N ASN A 476 26.34 -13.44 10.86
CA ASN A 476 26.60 -12.15 10.23
C ASN A 476 25.38 -11.64 9.45
N LYS A 477 24.71 -12.51 8.68
CA LYS A 477 23.45 -12.17 8.01
C LYS A 477 22.33 -11.80 8.99
N SER A 478 22.24 -12.49 10.13
CA SER A 478 21.28 -12.15 11.19
C SER A 478 21.55 -10.75 11.78
N ILE A 479 22.82 -10.38 11.96
CA ILE A 479 23.21 -9.04 12.46
C ILE A 479 23.00 -7.96 11.40
N GLU A 480 23.19 -8.27 10.12
CA GLU A 480 22.85 -7.37 9.02
C GLU A 480 21.34 -7.08 8.98
N ALA A 481 20.50 -8.09 9.24
CA ALA A 481 19.05 -7.96 9.34
C ALA A 481 18.59 -7.22 10.60
N TYR A 482 19.11 -7.58 11.78
CA TYR A 482 18.81 -6.95 13.06
C TYR A 482 20.09 -6.62 13.85
N PRO A 483 20.65 -5.41 13.66
CA PRO A 483 21.93 -5.02 14.27
C PRO A 483 21.92 -4.94 15.79
N ASP A 484 20.75 -4.79 16.42
CA ASP A 484 20.62 -4.62 17.86
C ASP A 484 20.38 -5.92 18.64
N HIS A 485 20.26 -7.06 17.94
CA HIS A 485 20.04 -8.36 18.58
C HIS A 485 21.16 -8.73 19.56
N SER A 486 20.81 -9.02 20.82
CA SER A 486 21.77 -9.44 21.86
C SER A 486 22.37 -10.80 21.54
N ASP A 487 21.51 -11.77 21.24
CA ASP A 487 21.90 -13.18 21.21
C ASP A 487 22.74 -13.48 19.97
N SER A 488 22.46 -12.83 18.83
CA SER A 488 23.35 -12.91 17.65
C SER A 488 24.73 -12.34 17.94
N LYS A 489 24.84 -11.24 18.71
CA LYS A 489 26.15 -10.67 19.08
C LYS A 489 26.92 -11.58 20.03
N GLU A 490 26.23 -12.22 20.97
CA GLU A 490 26.84 -13.19 21.89
C GLU A 490 27.33 -14.43 21.14
N LEU A 491 26.50 -14.99 20.25
CA LEU A 491 26.87 -16.13 19.42
C LEU A 491 28.06 -15.79 18.50
N LEU A 492 28.07 -14.59 17.91
CA LEU A 492 29.21 -14.13 17.10
C LEU A 492 30.50 -14.08 17.92
N LYS A 493 30.46 -13.53 19.14
CA LYS A 493 31.63 -13.48 20.04
C LYS A 493 32.11 -14.87 20.42
N ALA A 494 31.19 -15.80 20.70
CA ALA A 494 31.52 -17.19 21.01
C ALA A 494 32.27 -17.84 19.83
N ILE A 495 31.72 -17.75 18.62
CA ILE A 495 32.34 -18.31 17.41
C ILE A 495 33.71 -17.65 17.11
N GLN A 496 33.82 -16.33 17.27
CA GLN A 496 35.09 -15.63 17.10
C GLN A 496 36.15 -16.06 18.13
N SER A 497 35.75 -16.38 19.36
CA SER A 497 36.67 -16.91 20.36
C SER A 497 37.20 -18.29 19.97
N HIS A 498 36.36 -19.16 19.40
CA HIS A 498 36.78 -20.44 18.85
C HIS A 498 37.79 -20.27 17.72
N PHE A 499 37.56 -19.36 16.77
CA PHE A 499 38.52 -19.10 15.68
C PHE A 499 39.86 -18.49 16.13
N ARG A 500 39.90 -17.85 17.30
CA ARG A 500 41.16 -17.34 17.88
C ARG A 500 41.91 -18.39 18.71
N SER A 501 41.23 -19.45 19.12
CA SER A 501 41.80 -20.53 19.95
C SER A 501 42.51 -21.64 19.15
N PHE A 502 42.31 -21.65 17.83
CA PHE A 502 43.08 -22.42 16.86
C PHE A 502 44.15 -21.53 16.23
#